data_AF-A0A098LAI3-F1
#
_entry.id   AF-A0A098LAI3-F1
#
_cell.length_a   1.000
_cell.length_b   1.000
_cell.length_c   1.000
_cell.angle_alpha   90.00
_cell.angle_beta   90.00
_cell.angle_gamma   90.00
#
_symmetry.space_group_name_H-M   'P 1'
#
loop_
_entity.id
_entity.type
_entity.pdbx_description
1 polymer ?
#
loop_
_entity_poly.entity_id
_entity_poly.type
_entity_poly.pdbx_seq_one_letter_code
_entity_poly.pdbx_strand_id
1 'polypeptide(L)'
;MYYIISLKHTRKTDEFITLWGRDNKGYFWVKSEAGIYEVPEEGYHNTESSFPVKKEEADKLFIEVPYCGKNILAIPNNNESVKKLGLKWKRGQLERQIDENIIQNN
;
A
#
# COMPACT_ATOMS: atom_id res chain seq x y z
N MET A 1 -6.11 0.07 13.36
CA MET A 1 -4.71 0.24 12.89
C MET A 1 -4.63 0.04 11.39
N TYR A 2 -3.80 0.85 10.72
CA TYR A 2 -3.70 0.93 9.27
C TYR A 2 -2.25 1.09 8.84
N TYR A 3 -1.88 0.52 7.71
CA TYR A 3 -0.74 0.99 6.93
C TYR A 3 -1.24 1.98 5.88
N ILE A 4 -0.41 2.95 5.51
CA ILE A 4 -0.71 3.86 4.41
C ILE A 4 0.11 3.42 3.21
N ILE A 5 -0.56 2.95 2.16
CA ILE A 5 0.08 2.63 0.88
C ILE A 5 0.37 3.93 0.14
N SER A 6 1.58 4.09 -0.38
CA SER A 6 1.90 5.19 -1.29
C SER A 6 1.69 4.75 -2.74
N LEU A 7 0.67 5.32 -3.38
CA LEU A 7 0.36 5.06 -4.79
C LEU A 7 1.33 5.79 -5.72
N LYS A 8 1.87 6.93 -5.28
CA LYS A 8 2.83 7.76 -6.02
C LYS A 8 4.25 7.18 -6.05
N HIS A 9 4.66 6.50 -4.98
CA HIS A 9 6.03 6.00 -4.82
C HIS A 9 6.17 4.50 -5.09
N THR A 10 5.13 3.87 -5.63
CA THR A 10 5.22 2.51 -6.18
C THR A 10 5.11 2.60 -7.69
N ARG A 11 6.18 2.24 -8.39
CA ARG A 11 6.25 2.13 -9.85
C ARG A 11 6.03 0.69 -10.27
N LYS A 12 5.60 0.49 -11.51
CA LYS A 12 5.33 -0.86 -12.05
C LYS A 12 6.57 -1.77 -12.06
N THR A 13 7.76 -1.17 -12.10
CA THR A 13 9.05 -1.87 -12.09
C THR A 13 9.60 -2.14 -10.69
N ASP A 14 9.01 -1.55 -9.66
CA ASP A 14 9.47 -1.77 -8.29
C ASP A 14 9.06 -3.18 -7.85
N GLU A 15 9.91 -3.86 -7.07
CA GLU A 15 9.63 -5.23 -6.61
C GLU A 15 8.56 -5.28 -5.51
N PHE A 16 8.40 -4.20 -4.75
CA PHE A 16 7.56 -4.14 -3.56
C PHE A 16 6.66 -2.91 -3.54
N ILE A 17 5.53 -3.02 -2.84
CA ILE A 17 4.62 -1.91 -2.57
C ILE A 17 5.24 -0.98 -1.53
N THR A 18 5.11 0.32 -1.75
CA THR A 18 5.66 1.37 -0.91
C THR A 18 4.65 1.78 0.14
N LEU A 19 5.09 1.86 1.39
CA LEU A 19 4.33 2.22 2.58
C LEU A 19 4.87 3.55 3.13
N TRP A 20 4.03 4.31 3.82
CA TRP A 20 4.50 5.45 4.59
C TRP A 20 5.26 4.96 5.82
N GLY A 21 6.34 5.67 6.18
CA GLY A 21 7.09 5.41 7.40
C GLY A 21 6.35 5.87 8.66
N ARG A 22 6.94 5.63 9.83
CA ARG A 22 6.41 6.08 11.12
C ARG A 22 6.41 7.62 11.22
N ASP A 23 5.48 8.18 11.98
CA ASP A 23 5.36 9.62 12.24
C ASP A 23 5.33 10.48 10.97
N ASN A 24 4.71 9.99 9.89
CA ASN A 24 4.63 10.64 8.57
C ASN A 24 6.00 10.89 7.92
N LYS A 25 7.05 10.15 8.33
CA LYS A 25 8.42 10.36 7.84
C LYS A 25 8.83 9.28 6.85
N GLY A 26 8.99 9.70 5.61
CA GLY A 26 9.59 8.90 4.55
C GLY A 26 8.69 7.78 4.04
N TYR A 27 9.29 6.94 3.19
CA TYR A 27 8.62 5.87 2.46
C TYR A 27 9.48 4.62 2.51
N PHE A 28 8.85 3.48 2.81
CA PHE A 28 9.53 2.21 3.03
C PHE A 28 8.73 1.07 2.42
N TRP A 29 9.40 0.04 1.92
CA TRP A 29 8.77 -1.23 1.51
C TRP A 29 8.89 -2.30 2.61
N VAL A 30 9.79 -2.11 3.58
CA VAL A 30 10.04 -3.05 4.67
C VAL A 30 9.03 -2.83 5.81
N LYS A 31 8.38 -3.91 6.24
CA LYS A 31 7.35 -3.90 7.29
C LYS A 31 7.81 -3.26 8.60
N SER A 32 9.05 -3.51 9.04
CA SER A 32 9.58 -3.02 10.32
C SER A 32 9.73 -1.50 10.37
N GLU A 33 9.93 -0.87 9.21
CA GLU A 33 10.09 0.58 9.06
C GLU A 33 8.76 1.29 8.72
N ALA A 34 7.76 0.51 8.29
CA ALA A 34 6.46 1.06 7.94
C ALA A 34 5.72 1.60 9.17
N GLY A 35 5.07 2.76 8.98
CA GLY A 35 4.22 3.37 9.99
C GLY A 35 2.90 2.61 10.14
N ILE A 36 2.47 2.45 11.38
CA ILE A 36 1.14 1.92 11.71
C ILE A 36 0.36 3.06 12.37
N TYR A 37 -0.81 3.34 11.80
CA TYR A 37 -1.63 4.49 12.16
C TYR A 37 -2.93 4.00 12.79
N GLU A 38 -3.30 4.55 13.94
CA GLU A 38 -4.58 4.22 14.58
C GLU A 38 -5.74 4.88 13.82
N VAL A 39 -5.60 6.17 13.54
CA VAL A 39 -6.57 7.01 12.85
C VAL A 39 -5.89 7.68 11.65
N PRO A 40 -6.08 7.16 10.42
CA PRO A 40 -5.64 7.85 9.22
C PRO A 40 -6.37 9.20 9.07
N GLU A 41 -5.64 10.23 8.65
CA GLU A 41 -6.19 11.57 8.45
C GLU A 41 -6.77 11.68 7.03
N GLU A 42 -8.05 11.98 6.93
CA GLU A 42 -8.72 12.20 5.64
C GLU A 42 -8.12 13.41 4.93
N GLY A 43 -7.90 13.31 3.61
CA GLY A 43 -7.24 14.37 2.84
C GLY A 43 -5.71 14.43 3.00
N TYR A 44 -5.11 13.64 3.91
CA TYR A 44 -3.66 13.54 4.06
C TYR A 44 -3.14 12.10 3.84
N HIS A 45 -3.65 11.14 4.61
CA HIS A 45 -3.35 9.71 4.46
C HIS A 45 -4.23 9.03 3.42
N ASN A 46 -5.39 9.61 3.09
CA ASN A 46 -6.31 9.15 2.06
C ASN A 46 -6.42 10.19 0.94
N THR A 47 -5.66 10.03 -0.13
CA THR A 47 -5.56 10.97 -1.26
C THR A 47 -5.40 10.24 -2.58
N GLU A 48 -5.39 10.93 -3.71
CA GLU A 48 -5.08 10.27 -5.00
C GLU A 48 -3.69 9.59 -5.00
N SER A 49 -2.79 10.00 -4.10
CA SER A 49 -1.42 9.50 -3.98
C SER A 49 -1.18 8.54 -2.82
N SER A 50 -2.17 8.32 -1.96
CA SER A 50 -2.06 7.49 -0.75
C SER A 50 -3.37 6.84 -0.36
N PHE A 51 -3.31 5.63 0.20
CA PHE A 51 -4.50 4.89 0.57
C PHE A 51 -4.31 4.14 1.89
N PRO A 52 -5.17 4.36 2.91
CA PRO A 52 -5.13 3.58 4.14
C PRO A 52 -5.68 2.18 3.93
N VAL A 53 -4.93 1.18 4.37
CA VAL A 53 -5.34 -0.23 4.36
C VAL A 53 -5.31 -0.76 5.79
N LYS A 54 -6.38 -1.47 6.18
CA LYS A 54 -6.45 -2.10 7.50
C LYS A 54 -5.23 -2.99 7.72
N LYS A 55 -4.59 -2.84 8.88
CA LYS A 55 -3.37 -3.59 9.23
C LYS A 55 -3.55 -5.09 9.03
N GLU A 56 -4.68 -5.64 9.45
CA GLU A 56 -5.00 -7.06 9.34
C GLU A 56 -5.07 -7.56 7.90
N GLU A 57 -5.55 -6.75 6.96
CA GLU A 57 -5.62 -7.12 5.54
C GLU A 57 -4.24 -7.01 4.89
N ALA A 58 -3.51 -5.94 5.16
CA ALA A 58 -2.14 -5.77 4.68
C ALA A 58 -1.19 -6.84 5.24
N ASP A 59 -1.35 -7.22 6.51
CA ASP A 59 -0.52 -8.22 7.18
C ASP A 59 -0.54 -9.58 6.48
N LYS A 60 -1.65 -9.94 5.82
CA LYS A 60 -1.80 -11.18 5.03
C LYS A 60 -1.00 -11.17 3.72
N LEU A 61 -0.53 -10.00 3.28
CA LEU A 61 0.17 -9.81 2.01
C LEU A 61 1.69 -9.72 2.17
N PHE A 62 2.18 -9.52 3.40
CA PHE A 62 3.61 -9.52 3.64
C PHE A 62 4.17 -10.92 3.47
N ILE A 63 5.23 -11.04 2.68
CA ILE A 63 6.01 -12.26 2.55
C ILE A 63 7.43 -12.01 3.01
N GLU A 64 8.07 -13.08 3.48
CA GLU A 64 9.49 -13.07 3.79
C GLU A 64 10.30 -13.23 2.51
N VAL A 65 11.20 -12.29 2.24
CA VAL A 65 12.08 -12.32 1.06
C VAL A 65 13.53 -12.03 1.45
N PRO A 66 14.51 -12.70 0.81
CA PRO A 66 15.91 -12.40 1.02
C PRO A 66 16.28 -11.09 0.32
N TYR A 67 16.83 -10.14 1.06
CA TYR A 67 17.31 -8.85 0.56
C TYR A 67 18.62 -8.46 1.24
N CYS A 68 19.67 -8.21 0.45
CA CYS A 68 21.01 -7.85 0.94
C CYS A 68 21.54 -8.76 2.07
N GLY A 69 21.32 -10.07 1.97
CA GLY A 69 21.80 -11.05 2.96
C GLY A 69 20.98 -11.10 4.25
N LYS A 70 19.82 -10.45 4.31
CA LYS A 70 18.86 -10.52 5.42
C LYS A 70 17.48 -10.87 4.91
N ASN A 71 16.67 -11.50 5.73
CA ASN A 71 15.25 -11.66 5.42
C ASN A 71 14.48 -10.42 5.85
N ILE A 72 13.64 -9.92 4.96
CA ILE A 72 12.73 -8.80 5.22
C ILE A 72 11.28 -9.23 4.96
N LEU A 73 10.35 -8.57 5.63
CA LEU A 73 8.93 -8.68 5.29
C LEU A 73 8.54 -7.50 4.41
N ALA A 74 8.02 -7.78 3.21
CA ALA A 74 7.54 -6.77 2.28
C ALA A 74 6.28 -7.27 1.54
N ILE A 75 5.48 -6.35 1.00
CA ILE A 75 4.34 -6.68 0.14
C ILE A 75 4.84 -6.69 -1.32
N PRO A 76 4.76 -7.81 -2.04
CA PRO A 76 5.19 -7.88 -3.44
C PRO A 76 4.37 -6.96 -4.33
N ASN A 77 5.02 -6.28 -5.26
CA ASN A 77 4.34 -5.52 -6.28
C ASN A 77 3.95 -6.42 -7.47
N ASN A 78 2.97 -7.29 -7.24
CA ASN A 78 2.42 -8.15 -8.26
C ASN A 78 0.90 -7.93 -8.41
N ASN A 79 0.32 -8.44 -9.50
CA ASN A 79 -1.10 -8.28 -9.78
C ASN A 79 -2.00 -8.82 -8.67
N GLU A 80 -1.56 -9.88 -7.98
CA GLU A 80 -2.33 -10.47 -6.87
C GLU A 80 -2.43 -9.52 -5.68
N SER A 81 -1.29 -8.99 -5.23
CA SER A 81 -1.23 -8.06 -4.09
C SER A 81 -1.94 -6.75 -4.43
N VAL A 82 -1.70 -6.21 -5.62
CA VAL A 82 -2.38 -5.00 -6.13
C VAL A 82 -3.90 -5.18 -6.11
N LYS A 83 -4.40 -6.31 -6.61
CA LYS A 83 -5.84 -6.61 -6.60
C LYS A 83 -6.38 -6.78 -5.18
N LYS A 84 -5.68 -7.50 -4.30
CA LYS A 84 -6.09 -7.70 -2.89
C LYS A 84 -6.11 -6.39 -2.09
N LEU A 85 -5.29 -5.42 -2.48
CA LEU A 85 -5.29 -4.06 -1.93
C LEU A 85 -6.42 -3.17 -2.50
N GLY A 86 -7.20 -3.65 -3.47
CA GLY A 86 -8.22 -2.85 -4.15
C GLY A 86 -7.62 -1.78 -5.07
N LEU A 87 -6.45 -2.05 -5.66
CA LEU A 87 -5.71 -1.13 -6.50
C LEU A 87 -5.64 -1.66 -7.94
N LYS A 88 -5.32 -0.79 -8.89
CA LYS A 88 -5.09 -1.13 -10.30
C LYS A 88 -3.99 -0.26 -10.89
N TRP A 89 -3.30 -0.80 -11.90
CA TRP A 89 -2.36 -0.02 -12.70
C TRP A 89 -3.09 0.76 -13.79
N LYS A 90 -2.84 2.06 -13.89
CA LYS A 90 -3.31 2.91 -14.99
C LYS A 90 -2.19 3.85 -15.43
N ARG A 91 -1.88 3.86 -16.72
CA ARG A 91 -0.82 4.71 -17.31
C ARG A 91 0.53 4.66 -16.56
N GLY A 92 0.87 3.50 -15.99
CA GLY A 92 2.13 3.31 -15.25
C GLY A 92 2.13 3.78 -13.79
N GLN A 93 0.99 4.26 -13.27
CA GLN A 93 0.79 4.60 -11.87
C GLN A 93 -0.22 3.66 -11.22
N LEU A 94 -0.07 3.48 -9.90
CA LEU A 94 -1.02 2.73 -9.10
C LEU A 94 -2.18 3.65 -8.74
N GLU A 95 -3.41 3.18 -8.93
CA GLU A 95 -4.63 3.93 -8.63
C GLU A 95 -5.60 3.05 -7.85
N ARG A 96 -6.53 3.69 -7.13
CA ARG A 96 -7.62 2.97 -6.47
C ARG A 96 -8.56 2.35 -7.50
N GLN A 97 -8.96 1.10 -7.25
CA GLN A 97 -10.07 0.52 -7.97
C GLN A 97 -11.36 0.98 -7.27
N ILE A 98 -11.99 2.02 -7.82
CA ILE A 98 -13.36 2.38 -7.46
C ILE A 98 -14.26 1.39 -8.20
N ASP A 99 -14.95 0.52 -7.48
CA ASP A 99 -16.01 -0.29 -8.08
C ASP A 99 -17.19 0.64 -8.37
N GLU A 100 -17.40 0.94 -9.66
CA GLU A 100 -18.46 1.84 -10.16
C GLU A 100 -19.89 1.31 -9.88
N ASN A 101 -20.01 0.09 -9.34
CA ASN A 101 -21.30 -0.52 -8.99
C ASN A 101 -21.93 0.02 -7.69
N ILE A 102 -21.29 0.93 -6.97
CA ILE A 102 -21.85 1.51 -5.72
C ILE A 102 -22.77 2.72 -6.01
N ILE A 103 -22.77 3.27 -7.23
CA ILE A 103 -23.50 4.51 -7.54
C ILE A 103 -24.97 4.26 -7.97
N GLN A 104 -25.40 3.01 -8.19
CA GLN A 104 -26.76 2.72 -8.69
C GLN A 104 -27.85 2.50 -7.61
N ASN A 105 -27.55 2.64 -6.31
CA ASN A 105 -28.53 2.39 -5.24
C ASN A 105 -28.71 3.57 -4.27
N ASN A 106 -28.84 4.79 -4.79
CA ASN A 106 -29.39 5.94 -4.04
C ASN A 106 -30.56 6.55 -4.80
#